data_AF-A0A941XRC8-F1
#
_entry.id   AF-A0A941XRC8-F1
#
_cell.length_a   1.000
_cell.length_b   1.000
_cell.length_c   1.000
_cell.angle_alpha   90.00
_cell.angle_beta   90.00
_cell.angle_gamma   90.00
#
_symmetry.space_group_name_H-M   'P 1'
#
loop_
_entity.id
_entity.type
_entity.pdbx_description
1 polymer ?
#
loop_
_entity_poly.entity_id
_entity_poly.type
_entity_poly.pdbx_seq_one_letter_code
_entity_poly.pdbx_strand_id
1 'polypeptide(L)' 'MIWFRLFFEFFKIGLFTFGGGYAMIPLIKEAVLKYNWLSEELFYDFIGICESTPGPIAVNFATFVGASQK' A
#
# COMPACT_ATOMS: atom_id res chain seq x y z
N MET A 1 10.82 10.36 10.98
CA MET A 1 10.45 8.99 11.43
C MET A 1 9.45 8.37 10.43
N ILE A 2 9.91 8.08 9.22
CA ILE A 2 9.06 7.50 8.15
C ILE A 2 8.46 6.14 8.56
N TRP A 3 9.23 5.34 9.30
CA TRP A 3 8.82 4.03 9.82
C TRP A 3 7.54 4.06 10.67
N PHE A 4 7.44 5.03 11.59
CA PHE A 4 6.24 5.19 12.40
C PHE A 4 5.04 5.60 11.56
N ARG A 5 5.25 6.48 10.56
CA ARG A 5 4.18 6.90 9.66
C ARG A 5 3.68 5.74 8.80
N LEU A 6 4.59 4.97 8.20
CA LEU A 6 4.25 3.76 7.46
C LEU A 6 3.46 2.78 8.35
N PHE A 7 3.96 2.51 9.55
CA PHE A 7 3.26 1.63 10.50
C PHE A 7 1.84 2.10 10.78
N PHE A 8 1.64 3.37 11.14
CA PHE A 8 0.31 3.89 11.49
C PHE A 8 -0.66 3.90 10.30
N GLU A 9 -0.20 4.25 9.10
CA GLU A 9 -1.05 4.26 7.92
C GLU A 9 -1.47 2.84 7.51
N PHE A 10 -0.53 1.91 7.43
CA PHE A 10 -0.85 0.52 7.08
C PHE A 10 -1.64 -0.20 8.20
N PHE A 11 -1.41 0.16 9.46
CA PHE A 11 -2.25 -0.30 10.58
C PHE A 11 -3.69 0.19 10.45
N LYS A 12 -3.89 1.48 10.14
CA LYS A 12 -5.22 2.05 9.89
C LYS A 12 -5.89 1.36 8.70
N ILE A 13 -5.20 1.20 7.58
CA ILE A 13 -5.72 0.52 6.38
C ILE A 13 -6.18 -0.89 6.75
N GLY A 14 -5.38 -1.64 7.51
CA GLY A 14 -5.73 -2.97 7.99
C GLY A 14 -7.03 -3.01 8.82
N LEU A 15 -7.26 -2.02 9.68
CA LEU A 15 -8.49 -1.91 10.48
C LEU A 15 -9.75 -1.66 9.65
N PHE A 16 -9.62 -1.08 8.44
CA PHE A 16 -10.74 -0.71 7.58
C PHE A 16 -10.83 -1.54 6.29
N THR A 17 -10.07 -2.63 6.17
CA THR A 17 -10.11 -3.55 5.02
C THR A 17 -11.21 -4.60 5.19
N PHE A 18 -12.46 -4.17 5.30
CA PHE A 18 -13.62 -5.06 5.30
C PHE A 18 -14.02 -5.35 3.85
N GLY A 19 -13.87 -6.60 3.39
CA GLY A 19 -14.14 -6.98 2.00
C GLY A 19 -12.96 -7.60 1.24
N GLY A 20 -11.87 -7.94 1.92
CA GLY A 20 -10.71 -8.62 1.33
C GLY A 20 -9.68 -7.69 0.69
N GLY A 21 -8.71 -8.26 -0.03
CA GLY A 21 -7.53 -7.53 -0.53
C GLY A 21 -7.86 -6.35 -1.44
N TYR A 22 -8.91 -6.42 -2.26
CA TYR A 22 -9.28 -5.32 -3.17
C TYR A 22 -9.88 -4.11 -2.46
N ALA A 23 -10.53 -4.31 -1.31
CA ALA A 23 -11.13 -3.23 -0.54
C ALA A 23 -10.08 -2.22 0.00
N MET A 24 -8.82 -2.65 0.11
CA MET A 24 -7.75 -1.79 0.62
C MET A 24 -7.14 -0.87 -0.45
N ILE A 25 -7.28 -1.21 -1.74
CA ILE A 25 -6.65 -0.48 -2.84
C ILE A 25 -6.97 1.03 -2.78
N PRO A 26 -8.24 1.47 -2.62
CA PRO A 26 -8.54 2.89 -2.49
C PRO A 26 -7.92 3.53 -1.25
N LEU A 27 -7.86 2.81 -0.12
CA LEU A 27 -7.27 3.31 1.13
C LEU A 27 -5.75 3.48 1.01
N ILE A 28 -5.07 2.53 0.37
CA ILE A 28 -3.63 2.65 0.07
C ILE A 28 -3.41 3.81 -0.89
N LYS A 29 -4.19 3.92 -1.97
CA LYS A 29 -4.07 5.01 -2.95
C LYS A 29 -4.13 6.37 -2.27
N GLU A 30 -5.11 6.56 -1.39
CA GLU A 30 -5.26 7.80 -0.62
C GLU A 30 -4.02 8.06 0.25
N ALA A 31 -3.51 7.05 0.96
CA ALA A 31 -2.34 7.20 1.82
C ALA A 31 -1.05 7.54 1.04
N VAL A 32 -0.77 6.80 -0.04
CA VAL A 32 0.48 7.00 -0.81
C VAL A 32 0.50 8.35 -1.52
N LEU A 33 -0.64 8.82 -2.02
CA LEU A 33 -0.75 10.14 -2.66
C LEU A 33 -0.70 11.26 -1.63
N LYS A 34 -1.39 11.11 -0.49
CA LYS A 34 -1.36 12.09 0.60
C LYS A 34 0.05 12.36 1.13
N TYR A 35 0.88 11.32 1.20
CA TYR A 35 2.27 11.45 1.65
C TYR A 35 3.29 11.56 0.53
N ASN A 36 2.83 11.61 -0.72
CA ASN A 36 3.66 11.66 -1.91
C ASN A 36 4.73 10.55 -1.96
N TRP A 37 4.39 9.37 -1.42
CA TRP A 37 5.25 8.19 -1.38
C TRP A 37 5.39 7.52 -2.74
N LEU A 38 4.33 7.60 -3.55
CA LEU A 38 4.27 7.11 -4.92
C LEU A 38 3.50 8.13 -5.78
N SER A 39 3.85 8.22 -7.06
CA SER A 39 2.98 8.87 -8.05
C SER A 39 1.78 7.98 -8.35
N GLU A 40 0.72 8.56 -8.92
CA GLU A 40 -0.47 7.80 -9.32
C GLU A 40 -0.12 6.72 -10.38
N GLU A 41 0.79 7.02 -11.31
CA GLU A 41 1.28 6.07 -12.30
C GLU A 41 1.99 4.88 -11.64
N LEU A 42 2.94 5.16 -10.74
CA LEU A 42 3.71 4.14 -10.03
C LEU A 42 2.83 3.28 -9.11
N PHE A 43 1.74 3.86 -8.59
CA PHE A 43 0.75 3.11 -7.81
C PHE A 43 0.09 2.01 -8.65
N TYR A 44 -0.31 2.29 -9.90
CA TYR A 44 -0.90 1.28 -10.78
C TYR A 44 0.11 0.21 -11.19
N ASP A 45 1.36 0.59 -11.46
CA ASP A 45 2.44 -0.37 -11.73
C ASP A 45 2.63 -1.32 -10.55
N PHE A 46 2.57 -0.80 -9.32
CA PHE A 46 2.68 -1.60 -8.10
C PHE A 46 1.54 -2.59 -7.93
N ILE A 47 0.31 -2.27 -8.36
CA ILE A 47 -0.79 -3.25 -8.38
C ILE A 47 -0.41 -4.43 -9.26
N GLY A 48 0.10 -4.19 -10.47
CA GLY A 48 0.54 -5.25 -11.39
C GLY A 48 1.65 -6.12 -10.79
N ILE A 49 2.62 -5.50 -10.11
CA ILE A 49 3.69 -6.23 -9.41
C ILE A 49 3.13 -7.06 -8.24
N CYS A 50 2.19 -6.52 -7.46
CA CYS A 50 1.59 -7.25 -6.34
C CYS A 50 0.75 -8.45 -6.79
N GLU A 51 0.02 -8.33 -7.90
CA GLU A 51 -0.81 -9.40 -8.48
C GLU A 51 0.03 -10.46 -9.20
N SER A 52 1.19 -10.08 -9.76
CA SER A 52 2.12 -11.03 -10.38
C SER A 52 2.98 -11.80 -9.38
N THR A 53 3.02 -11.37 -8.11
CA THR A 53 3.78 -12.02 -7.04
C THR A 53 2.86 -12.90 -6.18
N PRO A 54 3.30 -14.11 -5.77
CA PRO A 54 2.48 -14.97 -4.94
C PRO A 54 2.27 -14.35 -3.56
N GLY A 55 1.03 -14.38 -3.06
CA GLY A 55 0.68 -13.95 -1.71
C GLY A 55 -0.49 -12.97 -1.67
N PRO A 56 -0.87 -12.50 -0.47
CA PRO A 56 -1.94 -11.52 -0.32
C PRO A 56 -1.48 -10.15 -0.86
N ILE A 57 -2.26 -9.58 -1.78
CA ILE A 57 -2.02 -8.23 -2.33
C ILE A 57 -1.71 -7.21 -1.24
N ALA A 58 -2.38 -7.31 -0.09
CA ALA A 58 -2.19 -6.43 1.05
C ALA A 58 -0.76 -6.38 1.60
N VAL A 59 -0.17 -7.56 1.77
CA VAL A 59 1.16 -7.70 2.34
C VAL A 59 2.21 -7.30 1.31
N ASN A 60 2.01 -7.71 0.05
CA ASN A 60 2.90 -7.35 -1.05
C ASN A 60 2.95 -5.83 -1.23
N PHE A 61 1.79 -5.16 -1.22
CA PHE A 61 1.73 -3.72 -1.39
C PHE A 61 2.41 -2.96 -0.25
N ALA A 62 2.14 -3.33 1.00
CA ALA A 62 2.80 -2.71 2.16
C ALA A 62 4.32 -2.90 2.11
N THR A 63 4.78 -4.07 1.66
CA THR A 63 6.20 -4.39 1.52
C THR A 63 6.86 -3.55 0.44
N PHE A 64 6.28 -3.47 -0.76
CA PHE A 64 6.86 -2.69 -1.85
C PHE A 64 6.85 -1.19 -1.59
N VAL A 65 5.76 -0.66 -1.01
CA VAL A 65 5.71 0.74 -0.57
C VAL A 65 6.80 0.99 0.47
N GLY A 66 6.91 0.14 1.49
CA GLY A 66 7.97 0.27 2.50
C GLY A 66 9.38 0.20 1.91
N ALA A 67 9.60 -0.70 0.95
CA ALA A 67 10.89 -0.88 0.26
C ALA A 67 11.27 0.31 -0.64
N SER A 68 10.30 1.05 -1.17
CA SER A 68 10.54 2.24 -2.00
C SER A 68 10.86 3.50 -1.18
N GLN A 69 10.52 3.55 0.12
CA GLN A 69 10.74 4.71 1.00
C GLN A 69 12.17 4.78 1.60
N LYS A 70 13.21 4.36 0.87
CA LYS A 70 14.61 4.42 1.34
C LYS A 70 15.12 5.85 1.46
#